data_AF-A0A371MPD9-F1
#
_entry.id   AF-A0A371MPD9-F1
#
_cell.length_a   1.000
_cell.length_b   1.000
_cell.length_c   1.000
_cell.angle_alpha   90.00
_cell.angle_beta   90.00
_cell.angle_gamma   90.00
#
_symmetry.space_group_name_H-M   'P 1'
#
loop_
_entity.id
_entity.type
_entity.pdbx_description
1 polymer ?
#
loop_
_entity_poly.entity_id
_entity_poly.type
_entity_poly.pdbx_seq_one_letter_code
_entity_poly.pdbx_strand_id
1 'polypeptide(L)'
;MRSAALIVALLTIVSGVAVPAAATDMTAAGAHGVDAAVDDSGVDGFGSDSRSQAPASLGRAPLVTQQSSLEQSPQTEISIRVRDDRSADWRIEMRYELETRNETAAFESFVQEYEQGTTDVGPDAAFFQRVSQTAAEQTGRSMTVQNATTTGHVENGTGVLVLRFTWTNFAEQTDEGLRVGDAFSAADGGTWLSSLQSNQNLTIQTPPGYAVSDTDIPLENNAVVAEGPRTFESTEQLSVSYVSTGSDGAIPWTLVGGGAIVFLVLVAGVVLFTRRRPTDADTGGLSASTPTRRQEPMPEPADELGTDEEADDDGEAGEAPDDIDLDLLSDEERVELLLERSGGRMKQANIVKETGWSDAKVSQLLSAMADEGRVEKLRLGRENLISLPDEDEDEE
;
A
#
# COMPACT_ATOMS: atom_id res chain seq x y z
N MET A 1 24.95 -65.47 -25.24
CA MET A 1 24.12 -64.70 -24.29
C MET A 1 23.36 -63.71 -25.17
N ARG A 2 22.11 -63.92 -25.61
CA ARG A 2 20.90 -64.56 -25.04
C ARG A 2 20.32 -63.82 -23.83
N SER A 3 19.01 -63.55 -23.89
CA SER A 3 18.11 -62.90 -22.89
C SER A 3 18.23 -61.37 -22.78
N ALA A 4 17.14 -60.58 -22.66
CA ALA A 4 15.70 -60.87 -22.79
C ALA A 4 14.82 -59.62 -23.08
N ALA A 5 13.53 -59.90 -23.35
CA ALA A 5 12.27 -59.11 -23.40
C ALA A 5 12.22 -57.68 -22.80
N LEU A 6 11.37 -56.72 -23.24
CA LEU A 6 10.12 -56.66 -24.04
C LEU A 6 8.80 -57.03 -23.31
N ILE A 7 8.08 -56.01 -22.79
CA ILE A 7 6.63 -55.93 -22.47
C ILE A 7 6.27 -54.45 -22.14
N VAL A 8 5.07 -53.83 -22.27
CA VAL A 8 3.83 -53.95 -23.09
C VAL A 8 2.53 -53.77 -22.26
N ALA A 9 1.59 -52.95 -22.78
CA ALA A 9 0.21 -52.64 -22.31
C ALA A 9 0.07 -51.69 -21.08
N LEU A 10 -0.93 -50.78 -20.89
CA LEU A 10 -2.22 -50.37 -21.54
C LEU A 10 -3.53 -50.76 -20.76
N LEU A 11 -4.55 -49.87 -20.83
CA LEU A 11 -5.89 -49.86 -20.17
C LEU A 11 -5.91 -49.59 -18.64
N THR A 12 -6.78 -48.80 -17.95
CA THR A 12 -8.02 -47.97 -18.18
C THR A 12 -9.39 -48.53 -17.72
N ILE A 13 -10.15 -47.68 -16.98
CA ILE A 13 -11.64 -47.59 -16.79
C ILE A 13 -12.30 -48.40 -15.64
N VAL A 14 -13.43 -47.83 -15.16
CA VAL A 14 -14.51 -48.27 -14.23
C VAL A 14 -14.45 -47.63 -12.82
N SER A 15 -15.50 -47.04 -12.22
CA SER A 15 -16.72 -46.27 -12.60
C SER A 15 -17.82 -46.47 -11.54
N GLY A 16 -18.57 -45.42 -11.18
CA GLY A 16 -19.76 -45.46 -10.28
C GLY A 16 -19.91 -44.13 -9.51
N VAL A 17 -20.84 -43.19 -9.75
CA VAL A 17 -22.27 -43.16 -10.18
C VAL A 17 -23.28 -43.28 -9.02
N ALA A 18 -23.87 -42.14 -8.60
CA ALA A 18 -25.20 -42.00 -7.98
C ALA A 18 -25.71 -40.54 -8.04
N VAL A 19 -26.96 -40.29 -8.50
CA VAL A 19 -27.59 -38.99 -8.88
C VAL A 19 -29.14 -39.23 -8.97
N PRO A 20 -30.11 -38.27 -8.85
CA PRO A 20 -30.13 -36.81 -8.54
C PRO A 20 -30.99 -36.38 -7.31
N ALA A 21 -30.90 -35.09 -6.89
CA ALA A 21 -31.98 -34.23 -6.32
C ALA A 21 -31.40 -32.89 -5.82
N ALA A 22 -32.05 -31.71 -5.91
CA ALA A 22 -33.27 -31.31 -6.62
C ALA A 22 -33.18 -29.81 -7.02
N ALA A 23 -34.04 -29.36 -7.94
CA ALA A 23 -34.08 -27.97 -8.41
C ALA A 23 -35.23 -27.18 -7.75
N THR A 24 -35.08 -25.85 -7.70
CA THR A 24 -36.19 -24.91 -7.93
C THR A 24 -35.67 -23.56 -8.43
N ASP A 25 -36.41 -22.95 -9.36
CA ASP A 25 -36.00 -21.76 -10.09
C ASP A 25 -36.22 -20.44 -9.33
N MET A 26 -35.51 -19.39 -9.75
CA MET A 26 -35.98 -18.02 -9.53
C MET A 26 -37.30 -17.81 -10.29
N THR A 27 -38.30 -17.19 -9.65
CA THR A 27 -39.47 -16.68 -10.36
C THR A 27 -39.79 -15.26 -9.90
N ALA A 28 -39.48 -14.27 -10.75
CA ALA A 28 -39.89 -12.90 -10.52
C ALA A 28 -41.34 -12.70 -10.97
N ALA A 29 -42.21 -12.34 -10.03
CA ALA A 29 -43.55 -11.79 -10.29
C ALA A 29 -43.91 -10.81 -9.15
N GLY A 30 -44.65 -9.73 -9.39
CA GLY A 30 -45.10 -9.24 -10.69
C GLY A 30 -46.34 -8.34 -10.60
N ALA A 31 -46.12 -7.03 -10.76
CA ALA A 31 -47.12 -5.99 -11.03
C ALA A 31 -48.13 -5.61 -9.92
N HIS A 32 -48.74 -4.43 -10.13
CA HIS A 32 -49.81 -3.75 -9.37
C HIS A 32 -49.40 -3.20 -7.99
N GLY A 33 -49.68 -1.94 -7.61
CA GLY A 33 -50.21 -0.79 -8.37
C GLY A 33 -51.57 -0.27 -7.89
N VAL A 34 -51.79 1.04 -8.12
CA VAL A 34 -52.97 1.91 -7.91
C VAL A 34 -53.49 2.21 -6.49
N ASP A 35 -53.88 3.49 -6.35
CA ASP A 35 -54.87 4.12 -5.47
C ASP A 35 -54.81 3.98 -3.93
N ALA A 36 -54.45 5.10 -3.29
CA ALA A 36 -55.40 5.96 -2.57
C ALA A 36 -54.67 7.27 -2.17
N ALA A 37 -55.25 8.46 -2.01
CA ALA A 37 -56.50 9.13 -2.40
C ALA A 37 -56.42 10.50 -1.66
N VAL A 38 -56.93 11.61 -2.22
CA VAL A 38 -56.85 12.94 -1.59
C VAL A 38 -58.21 13.33 -0.99
N ASP A 39 -58.24 13.71 0.30
CA ASP A 39 -59.34 14.38 1.02
C ASP A 39 -58.85 14.77 2.45
N ASP A 40 -59.33 15.79 3.18
CA ASP A 40 -59.67 17.19 2.84
C ASP A 40 -59.58 18.06 4.13
N SER A 41 -59.46 19.39 3.98
CA SER A 41 -59.78 20.49 4.90
C SER A 41 -59.72 20.32 6.44
N GLY A 42 -58.84 21.10 7.08
CA GLY A 42 -58.90 21.50 8.50
C GLY A 42 -58.31 22.89 8.71
N VAL A 43 -58.97 23.78 9.46
CA VAL A 43 -58.77 25.25 9.37
C VAL A 43 -58.24 25.96 10.63
N ASP A 44 -57.68 27.15 10.39
CA ASP A 44 -57.44 28.31 11.28
C ASP A 44 -56.34 28.28 12.37
N GLY A 45 -55.49 29.31 12.33
CA GLY A 45 -54.46 29.63 13.35
C GLY A 45 -53.54 30.79 12.92
N PHE A 46 -53.68 31.98 13.52
CA PHE A 46 -52.93 33.20 13.15
C PHE A 46 -51.59 33.33 13.90
N GLY A 47 -50.52 33.91 13.29
CA GLY A 47 -49.22 34.02 13.99
C GLY A 47 -48.05 34.81 13.36
N SER A 48 -48.26 36.03 12.84
CA SER A 48 -47.29 37.17 12.75
C SER A 48 -45.88 37.06 12.08
N ASP A 49 -45.51 38.18 11.43
CA ASP A 49 -44.16 38.71 11.12
C ASP A 49 -43.20 38.00 10.13
N SER A 50 -43.18 38.55 8.91
CA SER A 50 -42.08 38.42 7.96
C SER A 50 -40.92 39.36 8.30
N ARG A 51 -39.70 38.81 8.45
CA ARG A 51 -38.45 39.57 8.22
C ARG A 51 -37.65 38.89 7.10
N SER A 52 -37.44 39.64 6.01
CA SER A 52 -36.63 39.16 4.89
C SER A 52 -35.15 39.15 5.24
N GLN A 53 -34.53 37.98 5.24
CA GLN A 53 -33.10 37.82 4.94
C GLN A 53 -32.98 37.03 3.64
N ALA A 54 -32.07 37.45 2.77
CA ALA A 54 -31.76 36.71 1.56
C ALA A 54 -30.96 35.45 1.92
N PRO A 55 -31.12 34.33 1.20
CA PRO A 55 -30.19 33.21 1.35
C PRO A 55 -28.80 33.68 0.94
N ALA A 56 -27.85 33.64 1.89
CA ALA A 56 -26.44 33.85 1.57
C ALA A 56 -26.01 32.78 0.56
N SER A 57 -25.19 33.14 -0.42
CA SER A 57 -24.59 32.16 -1.30
C SER A 57 -23.71 31.22 -0.49
N LEU A 58 -24.01 29.93 -0.52
CA LEU A 58 -23.10 28.90 -0.01
C LEU A 58 -21.81 28.99 -0.82
N GLY A 59 -20.77 29.58 -0.22
CA GLY A 59 -19.44 29.55 -0.78
C GLY A 59 -18.98 28.10 -0.86
N ARG A 60 -18.33 27.74 -1.98
CA ARG A 60 -17.58 26.48 -2.02
C ARG A 60 -16.43 26.60 -1.03
N ALA A 61 -16.50 25.89 0.09
CA ALA A 61 -15.30 25.45 0.78
C ALA A 61 -14.43 24.70 -0.27
N PRO A 62 -13.13 24.98 -0.34
CA PRO A 62 -12.31 24.46 -1.43
C PRO A 62 -12.05 22.96 -1.23
N LEU A 63 -12.14 22.17 -2.30
CA LEU A 63 -11.68 20.77 -2.28
C LEU A 63 -10.16 20.67 -2.03
N VAL A 64 -9.44 21.79 -2.21
CA VAL A 64 -8.00 21.94 -1.96
C VAL A 64 -7.60 21.41 -0.58
N THR A 65 -8.29 21.78 0.50
CA THR A 65 -7.89 21.38 1.87
C THR A 65 -7.87 19.85 2.07
N GLN A 66 -8.76 19.11 1.39
CA GLN A 66 -8.75 17.65 1.41
C GLN A 66 -7.64 17.08 0.53
N GLN A 67 -7.30 17.72 -0.60
CA GLN A 67 -6.15 17.33 -1.42
C GLN A 67 -4.83 17.56 -0.68
N SER A 68 -4.64 18.72 -0.04
CA SER A 68 -3.44 19.02 0.76
C SER A 68 -3.23 18.02 1.89
N SER A 69 -4.30 17.55 2.55
CA SER A 69 -4.20 16.52 3.59
C SER A 69 -3.76 15.13 3.08
N LEU A 70 -3.94 14.86 1.79
CA LEU A 70 -3.43 13.66 1.12
C LEU A 70 -2.00 13.87 0.61
N GLU A 71 -1.65 15.09 0.17
CA GLU A 71 -0.30 15.47 -0.25
C GLU A 71 0.69 15.48 0.93
N GLN A 72 0.22 15.84 2.14
CA GLN A 72 0.97 15.74 3.40
C GLN A 72 1.17 14.30 3.92
N SER A 73 0.73 13.26 3.18
CA SER A 73 0.95 11.87 3.61
C SER A 73 2.33 11.38 3.17
N PRO A 74 3.24 11.02 4.12
CA PRO A 74 4.66 10.77 3.83
C PRO A 74 4.87 9.65 2.80
N GLN A 75 5.77 9.86 1.85
CA GLN A 75 6.13 8.85 0.85
C GLN A 75 6.82 7.66 1.54
N THR A 76 6.39 6.42 1.25
CA THR A 76 6.92 5.21 1.92
C THR A 76 7.49 4.22 0.90
N GLU A 77 8.79 3.96 0.99
CA GLU A 77 9.48 2.91 0.22
C GLU A 77 9.71 1.68 1.11
N ILE A 78 9.17 0.54 0.70
CA ILE A 78 9.33 -0.76 1.37
C ILE A 78 10.28 -1.61 0.51
N SER A 79 11.56 -1.65 0.89
CA SER A 79 12.57 -2.45 0.17
C SER A 79 12.88 -3.75 0.92
N ILE A 80 12.62 -4.88 0.26
CA ILE A 80 12.92 -6.23 0.75
C ILE A 80 14.04 -6.81 -0.11
N ARG A 81 15.15 -7.25 0.49
CA ARG A 81 16.24 -7.94 -0.21
C ARG A 81 16.37 -9.37 0.27
N VAL A 82 15.90 -10.30 -0.56
CA VAL A 82 15.98 -11.74 -0.29
C VAL A 82 17.44 -12.21 -0.42
N ARG A 83 17.86 -13.14 0.45
CA ARG A 83 19.16 -13.81 0.39
C ARG A 83 19.05 -15.27 -0.06
N ASP A 84 20.18 -15.82 -0.49
CA ASP A 84 20.39 -17.25 -0.75
C ASP A 84 20.24 -18.11 0.53
N ASP A 85 20.60 -17.58 1.70
CA ASP A 85 20.36 -18.22 3.00
C ASP A 85 18.87 -18.23 3.45
N ARG A 86 17.98 -17.70 2.60
CA ARG A 86 16.53 -17.54 2.79
C ARG A 86 16.10 -16.48 3.82
N SER A 87 17.02 -15.74 4.43
CA SER A 87 16.66 -14.52 5.14
C SER A 87 16.26 -13.41 4.17
N ALA A 88 15.68 -12.33 4.68
CA ALA A 88 15.56 -11.08 3.94
C ALA A 88 15.97 -9.89 4.81
N ASP A 89 16.69 -8.94 4.23
CA ASP A 89 16.83 -7.61 4.81
C ASP A 89 15.62 -6.76 4.43
N TRP A 90 15.04 -6.10 5.42
CA TRP A 90 13.97 -5.14 5.26
C TRP A 90 14.50 -3.73 5.52
N ARG A 91 14.09 -2.79 4.66
CA ARG A 91 14.19 -1.35 4.89
C ARG A 91 12.81 -0.76 4.62
N ILE A 92 12.22 -0.12 5.63
CA ILE A 92 11.07 0.76 5.46
C ILE A 92 11.61 2.18 5.61
N GLU A 93 11.40 3.02 4.61
CA GLU A 93 11.82 4.42 4.59
C GLU A 93 10.59 5.30 4.39
N MET A 94 10.33 6.22 5.33
CA MET A 94 9.25 7.20 5.24
C MET A 94 9.83 8.60 5.11
N ARG A 95 9.35 9.36 4.12
CA ARG A 95 9.81 10.71 3.78
C ARG A 95 8.70 11.72 3.97
N TYR A 96 9.00 12.75 4.73
CA TYR A 96 8.12 13.87 5.07
C TYR A 96 8.69 15.11 4.38
N GLU A 97 7.87 15.82 3.62
CA GLU A 97 8.19 17.17 3.19
C GLU A 97 8.10 18.09 4.43
N LEU A 98 9.06 18.99 4.59
CA LEU A 98 9.15 19.92 5.72
C LEU A 98 9.33 21.32 5.13
N GLU A 99 8.25 22.10 5.14
CA GLU A 99 8.19 23.39 4.46
C GLU A 99 8.79 24.50 5.34
N THR A 100 8.59 24.43 6.66
CA THR A 100 9.01 25.48 7.62
C THR A 100 10.22 25.07 8.46
N ARG A 101 10.86 26.05 9.12
CA ARG A 101 11.98 25.76 10.05
C ARG A 101 11.46 25.18 11.34
N ASN A 102 10.25 25.57 11.75
CA ASN A 102 9.56 24.98 12.88
C ASN A 102 9.20 23.51 12.65
N GLU A 103 8.72 23.12 11.47
CA GLU A 103 8.56 21.70 11.08
C GLU A 103 9.90 20.96 11.08
N THR A 104 10.96 21.57 10.54
CA THR A 104 12.31 20.98 10.54
C THR A 104 12.80 20.66 11.95
N ALA A 105 12.77 21.63 12.87
CA ALA A 105 13.19 21.42 14.25
C ALA A 105 12.21 20.54 15.06
N ALA A 106 10.93 20.48 14.66
CA ALA A 106 9.96 19.52 15.20
C ALA A 106 10.33 18.09 14.84
N PHE A 107 10.67 17.85 13.56
CA PHE A 107 11.11 16.54 13.09
C PHE A 107 12.42 16.09 13.74
N GLU A 108 13.43 16.97 13.85
CA GLU A 108 14.69 16.66 14.57
C GLU A 108 14.48 16.32 16.05
N SER A 109 13.44 16.88 16.68
CA SER A 109 13.05 16.53 18.05
C SER A 109 12.39 15.14 18.09
N PHE A 110 11.45 14.88 17.18
CA PHE A 110 10.76 13.58 17.08
C PHE A 110 11.72 12.42 16.75
N VAL A 111 12.72 12.64 15.90
CA VAL A 111 13.75 11.63 15.56
C VAL A 111 14.40 11.05 16.81
N GLN A 112 14.62 11.86 17.85
CA GLN A 112 15.20 11.39 19.11
C GLN A 112 14.26 10.45 19.88
N GLU A 113 12.94 10.66 19.83
CA GLU A 113 11.95 9.71 20.38
C GLU A 113 11.90 8.41 19.55
N TYR A 114 11.97 8.52 18.22
CA TYR A 114 11.92 7.38 17.29
C TYR A 114 13.17 6.47 17.40
N GLU A 115 14.36 7.05 17.58
CA GLU A 115 15.59 6.29 17.83
C GLU A 115 15.66 5.69 19.25
N GLN A 116 14.96 6.29 20.22
CA GLN A 116 14.78 5.70 21.56
C GLN A 116 13.67 4.64 21.62
N GLY A 117 12.82 4.53 20.59
CA GLY A 117 11.68 3.61 20.57
C GLY A 117 10.58 4.00 21.56
N THR A 118 10.43 5.29 21.87
CA THR A 118 9.45 5.83 22.84
C THR A 118 8.22 6.44 22.17
N THR A 119 7.93 6.07 20.93
CA THR A 119 6.82 6.60 20.14
C THR A 119 6.17 5.50 19.31
N ASP A 120 4.84 5.51 19.22
CA ASP A 120 4.03 4.57 18.44
C ASP A 120 3.84 5.03 16.98
N VAL A 121 4.59 6.05 16.54
CA VAL A 121 4.45 6.72 15.24
C VAL A 121 5.62 6.40 14.32
N GLY A 122 5.31 6.16 13.04
CA GLY A 122 6.28 5.75 12.02
C GLY A 122 6.43 4.21 11.94
N PRO A 123 7.49 3.70 11.29
CA PRO A 123 7.68 2.26 11.12
C PRO A 123 8.04 1.57 12.45
N ASP A 124 7.09 0.83 13.04
CA ASP A 124 7.23 0.07 14.29
C ASP A 124 7.94 -1.29 14.07
N ALA A 125 9.04 -1.53 14.78
CA ALA A 125 9.73 -2.82 14.77
C ALA A 125 8.94 -3.95 15.46
N ALA A 126 8.13 -3.63 16.48
CA ALA A 126 7.32 -4.59 17.21
C ALA A 126 6.14 -5.11 16.36
N PHE A 127 5.62 -4.31 15.42
CA PHE A 127 4.65 -4.76 14.41
C PHE A 127 5.22 -5.91 13.59
N PHE A 128 6.39 -5.73 12.99
CA PHE A 128 7.03 -6.80 12.22
C PHE A 128 7.41 -8.01 13.08
N GLN A 129 7.74 -7.83 14.36
CA GLN A 129 7.91 -8.95 15.29
C GLN A 129 6.60 -9.75 15.48
N ARG A 130 5.48 -9.08 15.82
CA ARG A 130 4.15 -9.69 15.95
C ARG A 130 3.75 -10.45 14.68
N VAL A 131 3.87 -9.79 13.53
CA VAL A 131 3.57 -10.35 12.21
C VAL A 131 4.45 -11.56 11.89
N SER A 132 5.76 -11.51 12.19
CA SER A 132 6.66 -12.65 11.95
C SER A 132 6.34 -13.86 12.83
N GLN A 133 5.78 -13.66 14.02
CA GLN A 133 5.25 -14.74 14.85
C GLN A 133 3.96 -15.33 14.24
N THR A 134 3.02 -14.50 13.77
CA THR A 134 1.82 -15.00 13.07
C THR A 134 2.18 -15.82 11.83
N ALA A 135 3.10 -15.33 11.00
CA ALA A 135 3.58 -16.07 9.84
C ALA A 135 4.28 -17.39 10.24
N ALA A 136 5.08 -17.40 11.31
CA ALA A 136 5.69 -18.62 11.85
C ALA A 136 4.65 -19.67 12.30
N GLU A 137 3.57 -19.22 12.95
CA GLU A 137 2.49 -20.07 13.44
C GLU A 137 1.63 -20.65 12.30
N GLN A 138 1.27 -19.85 11.29
CA GLN A 138 0.49 -20.31 10.13
C GLN A 138 1.26 -21.29 9.23
N THR A 139 2.57 -21.05 9.05
CA THR A 139 3.42 -21.85 8.16
C THR A 139 4.08 -23.05 8.85
N GLY A 140 4.07 -23.10 10.18
CA GLY A 140 4.82 -24.08 10.97
C GLY A 140 6.34 -23.89 10.91
N ARG A 141 6.82 -22.75 10.42
CA ARG A 141 8.24 -22.44 10.21
C ARG A 141 8.79 -21.58 11.34
N SER A 142 10.04 -21.81 11.75
CA SER A 142 10.73 -20.88 12.66
C SER A 142 11.18 -19.63 11.89
N MET A 143 10.37 -18.57 11.96
CA MET A 143 10.70 -17.22 11.49
C MET A 143 11.00 -16.29 12.68
N THR A 144 11.80 -15.24 12.47
CA THR A 144 12.11 -14.25 13.52
C THR A 144 12.63 -12.94 12.91
N VAL A 145 12.13 -11.79 13.38
CA VAL A 145 12.73 -10.48 13.11
C VAL A 145 13.89 -10.23 14.08
N GLN A 146 15.06 -9.89 13.54
CA GLN A 146 16.31 -9.68 14.30
C GLN A 146 17.02 -8.40 13.85
N ASN A 147 17.90 -7.88 14.72
CA ASN A 147 18.73 -6.69 14.46
C ASN A 147 17.91 -5.47 14.00
N ALA A 148 16.76 -5.26 14.62
CA ALA A 148 15.94 -4.08 14.36
C ALA A 148 16.67 -2.81 14.78
N THR A 149 16.61 -1.77 13.95
CA THR A 149 17.22 -0.46 14.21
C THR A 149 16.37 0.61 13.53
N THR A 150 15.81 1.50 14.33
CA THR A 150 15.20 2.76 13.91
C THR A 150 16.29 3.84 13.80
N THR A 151 16.15 4.75 12.84
CA THR A 151 17.06 5.87 12.59
C THR A 151 16.30 7.02 11.94
N GLY A 152 16.68 8.26 12.22
CA GLY A 152 16.07 9.45 11.60
C GLY A 152 17.08 10.54 11.24
N HIS A 153 16.72 11.40 10.30
CA HIS A 153 17.54 12.52 9.83
C HIS A 153 16.70 13.50 8.98
N VAL A 154 17.18 14.74 8.82
CA VAL A 154 16.68 15.67 7.81
C VAL A 154 17.75 15.84 6.73
N GLU A 155 17.33 15.82 5.46
CA GLU A 155 18.19 16.13 4.31
C GLU A 155 17.43 17.04 3.33
N ASN A 156 17.97 18.22 3.03
CA ASN A 156 17.44 19.19 2.04
C ASN A 156 15.95 19.58 2.19
N GLY A 157 15.42 19.69 3.42
CA GLY A 157 14.00 19.96 3.66
C GLY A 157 13.10 18.73 3.62
N THR A 158 13.68 17.52 3.59
CA THR A 158 12.95 16.26 3.73
C THR A 158 13.32 15.57 5.04
N GLY A 159 12.35 15.31 5.90
CA GLY A 159 12.49 14.45 7.07
C GLY A 159 12.43 12.99 6.67
N VAL A 160 13.40 12.17 7.08
CA VAL A 160 13.51 10.76 6.68
C VAL A 160 13.62 9.85 7.89
N LEU A 161 12.57 9.05 8.13
CA LEU A 161 12.57 7.94 9.09
C LEU A 161 12.94 6.64 8.39
N VAL A 162 13.78 5.82 9.01
CA VAL A 162 14.20 4.53 8.47
C VAL A 162 14.20 3.44 9.54
N LEU A 163 13.38 2.42 9.36
CA LEU A 163 13.48 1.14 10.06
C LEU A 163 14.25 0.14 9.19
N ARG A 164 15.22 -0.55 9.80
CA ARG A 164 15.95 -1.67 9.21
C ARG A 164 15.90 -2.89 10.13
N PHE A 165 15.75 -4.09 9.57
CA PHE A 165 15.87 -5.36 10.28
C PHE A 165 16.16 -6.52 9.32
N THR A 166 16.52 -7.69 9.86
CA THR A 166 16.61 -8.95 9.09
C THR A 166 15.53 -9.92 9.55
N TRP A 167 14.73 -10.44 8.62
CA TRP A 167 13.73 -11.49 8.86
C TRP A 167 14.37 -12.85 8.51
N THR A 168 14.56 -13.73 9.50
CA THR A 168 15.20 -15.04 9.30
C THR A 168 14.21 -16.07 8.76
N ASN A 169 14.65 -16.92 7.82
CA ASN A 169 13.79 -17.88 7.11
C ASN A 169 12.53 -17.20 6.51
N PHE A 170 12.72 -16.10 5.80
CA PHE A 170 11.67 -15.37 5.10
C PHE A 170 11.21 -16.12 3.84
N ALA A 171 12.15 -16.55 2.98
CA ALA A 171 11.82 -17.33 1.78
C ALA A 171 11.67 -18.83 2.10
N GLU A 172 10.67 -19.48 1.53
CA GLU A 172 10.54 -20.94 1.48
C GLU A 172 11.64 -21.56 0.60
N GLN A 173 12.04 -22.79 0.91
CA GLN A 173 12.87 -23.63 0.04
C GLN A 173 11.95 -24.59 -0.71
N THR A 174 11.91 -24.49 -2.05
CA THR A 174 11.21 -25.45 -2.91
C THR A 174 12.21 -26.40 -3.58
N ASP A 175 11.72 -27.40 -4.32
CA ASP A 175 12.56 -28.29 -5.13
C ASP A 175 13.26 -27.56 -6.30
N GLU A 176 12.71 -26.42 -6.75
CA GLU A 176 13.18 -25.66 -7.91
C GLU A 176 14.02 -24.42 -7.53
N GLY A 177 13.92 -23.97 -6.29
CA GLY A 177 14.67 -22.82 -5.78
C GLY A 177 14.05 -22.24 -4.51
N LEU A 178 13.77 -20.93 -4.52
CA LEU A 178 13.19 -20.21 -3.38
C LEU A 178 11.80 -19.67 -3.73
N ARG A 179 10.94 -19.50 -2.72
CA ARG A 179 9.65 -18.82 -2.87
C ARG A 179 9.45 -17.81 -1.75
N VAL A 180 8.97 -16.62 -2.08
CA VAL A 180 8.44 -15.64 -1.13
C VAL A 180 6.93 -15.58 -1.32
N GLY A 181 6.17 -15.46 -0.22
CA GLY A 181 4.71 -15.41 -0.24
C GLY A 181 4.12 -15.82 1.11
N ASP A 182 4.56 -16.94 1.68
CA ASP A 182 4.03 -17.48 2.93
C ASP A 182 4.33 -16.60 4.17
N ALA A 183 5.46 -15.89 4.16
CA ALA A 183 5.78 -14.85 5.15
C ALA A 183 4.82 -13.63 5.13
N PHE A 184 3.98 -13.48 4.09
CA PHE A 184 2.93 -12.46 4.04
C PHE A 184 1.58 -12.92 4.64
N SER A 185 1.48 -14.14 5.17
CA SER A 185 0.21 -14.73 5.64
C SER A 185 -0.33 -14.06 6.91
N ALA A 186 -1.64 -13.83 6.96
CA ALA A 186 -2.37 -13.42 8.16
C ALA A 186 -3.13 -14.59 8.81
N ALA A 187 -3.66 -14.38 10.02
CA ALA A 187 -4.30 -15.42 10.84
C ALA A 187 -5.69 -15.87 10.35
N ASP A 188 -6.29 -15.14 9.42
CA ASP A 188 -7.57 -15.40 8.76
C ASP A 188 -7.42 -16.17 7.42
N GLY A 189 -6.18 -16.38 6.96
CA GLY A 189 -5.86 -16.93 5.64
C GLY A 189 -5.69 -15.89 4.53
N GLY A 190 -5.88 -14.60 4.83
CA GLY A 190 -5.52 -13.49 3.95
C GLY A 190 -4.04 -13.11 4.05
N THR A 191 -3.73 -11.86 3.70
CA THR A 191 -2.39 -11.27 3.89
C THR A 191 -2.44 -10.07 4.84
N TRP A 192 -1.38 -9.89 5.64
CA TRP A 192 -1.23 -8.72 6.50
C TRP A 192 -0.86 -7.44 5.73
N LEU A 193 -0.35 -7.58 4.51
CA LEU A 193 -0.08 -6.48 3.58
C LEU A 193 -1.23 -6.39 2.56
N SER A 194 -2.45 -6.15 3.06
CA SER A 194 -3.68 -6.17 2.26
C SER A 194 -3.80 -5.01 1.27
N SER A 195 -3.02 -3.95 1.43
CA SER A 195 -2.94 -2.87 0.44
C SER A 195 -1.62 -2.08 0.52
N LEU A 196 -1.36 -1.34 -0.56
CA LEU A 196 -0.41 -0.23 -0.64
C LEU A 196 -1.21 1.02 -1.02
N GLN A 197 -1.00 2.12 -0.31
CA GLN A 197 -1.59 3.43 -0.60
C GLN A 197 -0.87 4.13 -1.77
N SER A 198 -1.45 5.18 -2.35
CA SER A 198 -0.88 5.90 -3.52
C SER A 198 0.47 6.57 -3.28
N ASN A 199 0.86 6.76 -2.02
CA ASN A 199 2.17 7.27 -1.57
C ASN A 199 3.15 6.15 -1.19
N GLN A 200 2.86 4.88 -1.54
CA GLN A 200 3.63 3.71 -1.10
C GLN A 200 4.10 2.85 -2.29
N ASN A 201 5.34 2.35 -2.19
CA ASN A 201 5.92 1.41 -3.16
C ASN A 201 6.60 0.23 -2.43
N LEU A 202 6.49 -0.96 -3.02
CA LEU A 202 7.10 -2.20 -2.56
C LEU A 202 8.09 -2.74 -3.60
N THR A 203 9.38 -2.79 -3.22
CA THR A 203 10.47 -3.30 -4.05
C THR A 203 11.06 -4.58 -3.45
N ILE A 204 10.81 -5.74 -4.06
CA ILE A 204 11.40 -7.02 -3.65
C ILE A 204 12.55 -7.39 -4.59
N GLN A 205 13.79 -7.24 -4.12
CA GLN A 205 14.99 -7.56 -4.90
C GLN A 205 15.22 -9.09 -4.97
N THR A 206 15.38 -9.60 -6.19
CA THR A 206 15.77 -10.98 -6.49
C THR A 206 17.08 -11.37 -5.79
N PRO A 207 17.18 -12.55 -5.15
CA PRO A 207 18.41 -12.98 -4.49
C PRO A 207 19.57 -13.21 -5.48
N PRO A 208 20.83 -12.94 -5.11
CA PRO A 208 21.99 -13.15 -5.99
C PRO A 208 22.12 -14.61 -6.44
N GLY A 209 22.29 -14.85 -7.75
CA GLY A 209 22.38 -16.20 -8.31
C GLY A 209 21.02 -16.88 -8.53
N TYR A 210 19.93 -16.11 -8.49
CA TYR A 210 18.58 -16.54 -8.84
C TYR A 210 17.98 -15.63 -9.91
N ALA A 211 16.94 -16.14 -10.57
CA ALA A 211 16.05 -15.37 -11.44
C ALA A 211 14.59 -15.65 -11.04
N VAL A 212 13.71 -14.67 -11.18
CA VAL A 212 12.27 -14.87 -10.98
C VAL A 212 11.73 -15.82 -12.06
N SER A 213 10.99 -16.84 -11.63
CA SER A 213 10.31 -17.79 -12.53
C SER A 213 8.82 -17.52 -12.67
N ASP A 214 8.17 -16.99 -11.62
CA ASP A 214 6.71 -16.89 -11.51
C ASP A 214 6.32 -15.80 -10.47
N THR A 215 5.45 -14.85 -10.86
CA THR A 215 4.87 -13.79 -10.00
C THR A 215 3.77 -13.00 -10.74
N ASP A 216 2.78 -12.46 -10.00
CA ASP A 216 1.71 -11.57 -10.48
C ASP A 216 2.05 -10.07 -10.38
N ILE A 217 3.31 -9.72 -10.13
CA ILE A 217 3.79 -8.35 -9.92
C ILE A 217 4.84 -7.99 -11.00
N PRO A 218 4.82 -6.77 -11.57
CA PRO A 218 5.81 -6.33 -12.57
C PRO A 218 7.27 -6.52 -12.17
N LEU A 219 8.11 -6.79 -13.17
CA LEU A 219 9.56 -7.01 -13.02
C LEU A 219 10.35 -5.84 -13.62
N GLU A 220 11.10 -5.14 -12.78
CA GLU A 220 11.96 -4.03 -13.18
C GLU A 220 13.36 -4.18 -12.59
N ASN A 221 14.40 -4.02 -13.42
CA ASN A 221 15.81 -3.99 -12.96
C ASN A 221 16.23 -5.17 -12.06
N ASN A 222 15.68 -6.37 -12.31
CA ASN A 222 15.87 -7.58 -11.48
C ASN A 222 15.30 -7.49 -10.05
N ALA A 223 14.30 -6.64 -9.84
CA ALA A 223 13.39 -6.63 -8.69
C ALA A 223 11.94 -6.84 -9.16
N VAL A 224 11.11 -7.27 -8.23
CA VAL A 224 9.65 -7.23 -8.32
C VAL A 224 9.20 -5.89 -7.72
N VAL A 225 8.36 -5.13 -8.43
CA VAL A 225 7.95 -3.77 -8.03
C VAL A 225 6.43 -3.64 -8.04
N ALA A 226 5.86 -3.22 -6.91
CA ALA A 226 4.44 -2.92 -6.76
C ALA A 226 4.25 -1.48 -6.24
N GLU A 227 3.93 -0.58 -7.15
CA GLU A 227 3.45 0.76 -6.84
C GLU A 227 1.99 0.71 -6.34
N GLY A 228 1.63 1.58 -5.41
CA GLY A 228 0.24 1.82 -5.02
C GLY A 228 -0.47 2.88 -5.90
N PRO A 229 -1.80 3.03 -5.79
CA PRO A 229 -2.69 2.30 -4.89
C PRO A 229 -2.99 0.89 -5.43
N ARG A 230 -2.78 -0.14 -4.61
CA ARG A 230 -2.98 -1.56 -4.98
C ARG A 230 -3.50 -2.34 -3.77
N THR A 231 -4.43 -3.27 -4.02
CA THR A 231 -4.97 -4.19 -3.00
C THR A 231 -4.44 -5.60 -3.25
N PHE A 232 -4.26 -6.37 -2.17
CA PHE A 232 -3.87 -7.78 -2.19
C PHE A 232 -4.85 -8.60 -1.36
N GLU A 233 -5.60 -9.49 -2.00
CA GLU A 233 -6.61 -10.33 -1.34
C GLU A 233 -6.01 -11.62 -0.73
N SER A 234 -4.85 -12.06 -1.23
CA SER A 234 -4.18 -13.28 -0.80
C SER A 234 -2.66 -13.17 -0.91
N THR A 235 -1.95 -14.09 -0.24
CA THR A 235 -0.49 -14.23 -0.37
C THR A 235 -0.03 -14.72 -1.73
N GLU A 236 -0.93 -15.28 -2.56
CA GLU A 236 -0.63 -15.67 -3.94
C GLU A 236 -0.34 -14.43 -4.81
N GLN A 237 -1.10 -13.34 -4.62
CA GLN A 237 -0.91 -12.07 -5.32
C GLN A 237 0.38 -11.32 -4.90
N LEU A 238 1.00 -11.73 -3.79
CA LEU A 238 2.32 -11.29 -3.29
C LEU A 238 3.42 -12.34 -3.52
N SER A 239 3.11 -13.43 -4.22
CA SER A 239 4.03 -14.55 -4.43
C SER A 239 5.12 -14.20 -5.44
N VAL A 240 6.36 -14.60 -5.12
CA VAL A 240 7.49 -14.56 -6.04
C VAL A 240 8.25 -15.88 -5.93
N SER A 241 8.24 -16.67 -6.99
CA SER A 241 9.07 -17.88 -7.10
C SER A 241 10.38 -17.55 -7.84
N TYR A 242 11.48 -18.10 -7.34
CA TYR A 242 12.84 -17.86 -7.82
C TYR A 242 13.53 -19.19 -8.12
N VAL A 243 14.03 -19.37 -9.34
CA VAL A 243 14.89 -20.50 -9.71
C VAL A 243 16.35 -20.12 -9.59
N SER A 244 17.21 -21.02 -9.11
CA SER A 244 18.65 -20.75 -9.10
C SER A 244 19.19 -20.79 -10.52
N THR A 245 19.93 -19.75 -10.93
CA THR A 245 20.61 -19.72 -12.24
C THR A 245 21.87 -20.59 -12.26
N GLY A 246 22.27 -21.12 -11.10
CA GLY A 246 23.59 -21.70 -10.87
C GLY A 246 24.69 -20.62 -10.79
N SER A 247 25.78 -20.98 -10.12
CA SER A 247 27.01 -20.16 -10.08
C SER A 247 27.85 -20.28 -11.36
N ASP A 248 27.52 -21.24 -12.24
CA ASP A 248 28.10 -21.40 -13.59
C ASP A 248 27.51 -20.38 -14.60
N GLY A 249 27.58 -19.08 -14.25
CA GLY A 249 27.43 -17.97 -15.21
C GLY A 249 28.52 -17.94 -16.30
N ALA A 250 29.46 -18.90 -16.26
CA ALA A 250 30.34 -19.19 -17.37
C ALA A 250 29.54 -19.82 -18.53
N ILE A 251 29.12 -18.99 -19.49
CA ILE A 251 28.75 -19.47 -20.84
C ILE A 251 29.84 -20.45 -21.28
N PRO A 252 29.54 -21.74 -21.46
CA PRO A 252 30.59 -22.73 -21.64
C PRO A 252 31.27 -22.48 -22.98
N TRP A 253 32.54 -22.06 -22.93
CA TRP A 253 33.32 -21.70 -24.12
C TRP A 253 33.49 -22.88 -25.10
N THR A 254 33.14 -24.10 -24.69
CA THR A 254 32.96 -25.27 -25.56
C THR A 254 31.83 -25.10 -26.57
N LEU A 255 30.75 -24.37 -26.25
CA LEU A 255 29.70 -23.99 -27.21
C LEU A 255 30.18 -22.90 -28.18
N VAL A 256 31.02 -21.95 -27.72
CA VAL A 256 31.64 -20.95 -28.61
C VAL A 256 32.64 -21.62 -29.57
N GLY A 257 33.47 -22.55 -29.06
CA GLY A 257 34.39 -23.35 -29.87
C GLY A 257 33.67 -24.31 -30.83
N GLY A 258 32.59 -24.94 -30.39
CA GLY A 258 31.72 -25.77 -31.24
C GLY A 258 31.02 -24.93 -32.33
N GLY A 259 30.50 -23.75 -31.95
CA GLY A 259 29.87 -22.80 -32.85
C GLY A 259 30.79 -22.35 -33.99
N ALA A 260 32.06 -22.07 -33.71
CA ALA A 260 33.04 -21.72 -34.75
C ALA A 260 33.26 -22.86 -35.77
N ILE A 261 33.30 -24.11 -35.32
CA ILE A 261 33.45 -25.28 -36.21
C ILE A 261 32.18 -25.53 -37.01
N VAL A 262 31.00 -25.49 -36.38
CA VAL A 262 29.70 -25.64 -37.06
C VAL A 262 29.48 -24.51 -38.06
N PHE A 263 29.87 -23.27 -37.74
CA PHE A 263 29.81 -22.13 -38.65
C PHE A 263 30.79 -22.30 -39.83
N LEU A 264 32.03 -22.76 -39.61
CA LEU A 264 32.95 -23.07 -40.70
C LEU A 264 32.44 -24.19 -41.61
N VAL A 265 31.81 -25.24 -41.06
CA VAL A 265 31.19 -26.32 -41.84
C VAL A 265 29.95 -25.83 -42.59
N LEU A 266 29.13 -24.95 -42.00
CA LEU A 266 28.00 -24.30 -42.66
C LEU A 266 28.47 -23.38 -43.80
N VAL A 267 29.47 -22.52 -43.57
CA VAL A 267 30.03 -21.63 -44.60
C VAL A 267 30.65 -22.45 -45.74
N ALA A 268 31.42 -23.49 -45.43
CA ALA A 268 31.94 -24.40 -46.46
C ALA A 268 30.82 -25.12 -47.23
N GLY A 269 29.78 -25.58 -46.54
CA GLY A 269 28.59 -26.20 -47.13
C GLY A 269 27.83 -25.24 -48.06
N VAL A 270 27.57 -24.02 -47.62
CA VAL A 270 26.88 -22.97 -48.39
C VAL A 270 27.71 -22.56 -49.62
N VAL A 271 29.03 -22.41 -49.49
CA VAL A 271 29.94 -22.10 -50.62
C VAL A 271 30.00 -23.25 -51.64
N LEU A 272 29.87 -24.50 -51.21
CA LEU A 272 29.78 -25.65 -52.12
C LEU A 272 28.38 -25.80 -52.76
N PHE A 273 27.31 -25.51 -52.01
CA PHE A 273 25.92 -25.63 -52.48
C PHE A 273 25.55 -24.54 -53.48
N THR A 274 25.87 -23.27 -53.17
CA THR A 274 25.64 -22.11 -54.07
C THR A 274 26.40 -22.20 -55.40
N ARG A 275 27.42 -23.06 -55.48
CA ARG A 275 28.18 -23.33 -56.72
C ARG A 275 27.53 -24.35 -57.65
N ARG A 276 26.31 -24.84 -57.34
CA ARG A 276 25.45 -25.68 -58.21
C ARG A 276 24.05 -25.06 -58.40
N ARG A 277 23.95 -24.09 -59.31
CA ARG A 277 22.68 -23.66 -59.96
C ARG A 277 22.10 -24.81 -60.82
N PRO A 278 20.78 -24.88 -61.18
CA PRO A 278 19.91 -23.72 -61.50
C PRO A 278 18.37 -23.77 -61.19
N THR A 279 17.77 -22.55 -61.15
CA THR A 279 16.46 -22.13 -61.73
C THR A 279 15.09 -22.70 -61.23
N ASP A 280 14.02 -21.93 -61.53
CA ASP A 280 12.55 -22.12 -61.28
C ASP A 280 12.09 -21.93 -59.81
N ALA A 281 11.09 -21.09 -59.46
CA ALA A 281 9.64 -20.98 -59.82
C ALA A 281 8.74 -21.97 -59.02
N ASP A 282 7.50 -21.69 -58.60
CA ASP A 282 6.60 -20.55 -58.87
C ASP A 282 5.56 -20.31 -57.74
N THR A 283 4.91 -19.14 -57.79
CA THR A 283 3.63 -18.62 -57.25
C THR A 283 2.60 -19.54 -56.52
N GLY A 284 2.00 -19.00 -55.44
CA GLY A 284 0.60 -19.25 -55.01
C GLY A 284 0.41 -19.98 -53.65
N GLY A 285 -0.64 -19.74 -52.84
CA GLY A 285 -1.64 -18.66 -52.84
C GLY A 285 -3.04 -19.09 -52.32
N LEU A 286 -3.75 -18.18 -51.61
CA LEU A 286 -5.22 -18.21 -51.33
C LEU A 286 -5.73 -19.36 -50.40
N SER A 287 -6.87 -19.29 -49.68
CA SER A 287 -7.78 -18.19 -49.32
C SER A 287 -8.76 -18.59 -48.19
N ALA A 288 -9.14 -17.63 -47.33
CA ALA A 288 -10.47 -17.46 -46.70
C ALA A 288 -11.03 -18.61 -45.79
N SER A 289 -12.11 -18.45 -45.01
CA SER A 289 -13.09 -17.36 -44.87
C SER A 289 -13.57 -17.16 -43.41
N THR A 290 -13.85 -15.91 -43.03
CA THR A 290 -14.80 -15.54 -41.94
C THR A 290 -16.26 -15.85 -42.37
N PRO A 291 -17.29 -15.85 -41.49
CA PRO A 291 -17.98 -14.58 -41.15
C PRO A 291 -18.78 -14.49 -39.81
N THR A 292 -18.86 -13.27 -39.22
CA THR A 292 -20.11 -12.54 -38.80
C THR A 292 -21.08 -13.16 -37.75
N ARG A 293 -21.64 -12.50 -36.71
CA ARG A 293 -21.80 -11.08 -36.19
C ARG A 293 -22.05 -11.17 -34.64
N ARG A 294 -22.55 -10.22 -33.79
CA ARG A 294 -23.20 -8.88 -33.86
C ARG A 294 -22.98 -8.06 -32.56
N GLN A 295 -22.64 -6.77 -32.75
CA GLN A 295 -23.09 -5.52 -32.06
C GLN A 295 -23.90 -5.60 -30.73
N GLU A 296 -23.34 -5.04 -29.65
CA GLU A 296 -23.65 -3.72 -29.03
C GLU A 296 -25.13 -3.27 -28.86
N PRO A 297 -25.51 -2.52 -27.78
CA PRO A 297 -24.76 -1.33 -27.28
C PRO A 297 -24.77 -0.98 -25.75
N MET A 298 -24.04 0.11 -25.45
CA MET A 298 -24.06 1.08 -24.31
C MET A 298 -25.48 1.45 -23.75
N PRO A 299 -25.65 2.10 -22.55
CA PRO A 299 -24.70 2.98 -21.86
C PRO A 299 -24.64 3.02 -20.29
N GLU A 300 -23.81 3.95 -19.80
CA GLU A 300 -23.63 4.59 -18.45
C GLU A 300 -24.94 5.14 -17.79
N PRO A 301 -24.99 5.63 -16.50
CA PRO A 301 -23.88 6.25 -15.72
C PRO A 301 -23.82 6.15 -14.16
N ALA A 302 -22.70 6.67 -13.60
CA ALA A 302 -22.53 7.57 -12.43
C ALA A 302 -22.78 7.19 -10.92
N ASP A 303 -21.82 7.68 -10.11
CA ASP A 303 -21.87 8.36 -8.79
C ASP A 303 -21.90 7.66 -7.39
N GLU A 304 -21.09 8.28 -6.49
CA GLU A 304 -21.09 8.43 -5.00
C GLU A 304 -21.08 7.17 -4.08
N LEU A 305 -20.24 7.00 -3.04
CA LEU A 305 -19.70 7.82 -1.91
C LEU A 305 -20.54 7.79 -0.61
N GLY A 306 -19.86 7.82 0.56
CA GLY A 306 -20.43 7.71 1.93
C GLY A 306 -20.11 6.36 2.59
N THR A 307 -19.19 6.14 3.55
CA THR A 307 -18.62 6.90 4.71
C THR A 307 -19.19 6.43 6.07
N ASP A 308 -18.40 6.60 7.14
CA ASP A 308 -18.25 5.70 8.29
C ASP A 308 -18.88 6.20 9.63
N GLU A 309 -18.26 5.79 10.75
CA GLU A 309 -18.39 6.24 12.15
C GLU A 309 -19.61 5.70 12.93
N GLU A 310 -19.48 4.97 14.04
CA GLU A 310 -18.65 5.09 15.28
C GLU A 310 -19.27 6.02 16.35
N ALA A 311 -18.81 5.92 17.60
CA ALA A 311 -19.48 6.49 18.78
C ALA A 311 -18.49 6.89 19.89
N ASP A 312 -18.78 8.00 20.58
CA ASP A 312 -17.97 8.55 21.67
C ASP A 312 -17.98 7.71 22.96
N ASP A 313 -16.88 7.80 23.72
CA ASP A 313 -16.91 8.01 25.19
C ASP A 313 -15.65 8.79 25.62
N ASP A 314 -15.75 9.62 26.67
CA ASP A 314 -14.76 10.66 27.04
C ASP A 314 -14.18 10.42 28.46
N GLY A 315 -13.02 10.99 28.81
CA GLY A 315 -12.33 10.66 30.08
C GLY A 315 -11.20 11.59 30.56
N GLU A 316 -11.48 12.38 31.60
CA GLU A 316 -10.59 13.39 32.21
C GLU A 316 -9.38 12.82 33.01
N ALA A 317 -8.29 13.60 33.13
CA ALA A 317 -7.92 14.34 34.37
C ALA A 317 -6.39 14.51 34.65
N GLY A 318 -5.98 15.70 35.15
CA GLY A 318 -4.82 15.83 36.07
C GLY A 318 -3.87 17.04 35.92
N GLU A 319 -4.03 18.06 36.77
CA GLU A 319 -3.09 19.19 36.97
C GLU A 319 -1.89 18.75 37.89
N ALA A 320 -0.81 19.51 38.19
CA ALA A 320 -0.41 20.93 38.07
C ALA A 320 1.15 21.01 38.22
N PRO A 321 1.85 22.16 38.45
CA PRO A 321 1.47 23.58 38.32
C PRO A 321 2.50 24.48 37.60
N ASP A 322 2.09 25.67 37.15
CA ASP A 322 2.90 26.92 37.22
C ASP A 322 2.02 28.10 36.76
N ASP A 323 1.23 28.66 37.69
CA ASP A 323 0.12 29.56 37.34
C ASP A 323 0.58 30.98 36.98
N ILE A 324 0.77 31.22 35.69
CA ILE A 324 -0.05 32.28 35.07
C ILE A 324 -1.49 31.77 35.14
N ASP A 325 -2.44 32.62 35.55
CA ASP A 325 -3.85 32.25 35.68
C ASP A 325 -4.44 31.94 34.28
N LEU A 326 -4.35 30.68 33.86
CA LEU A 326 -4.67 30.22 32.51
C LEU A 326 -6.18 30.29 32.19
N ASP A 327 -7.00 30.60 33.19
CA ASP A 327 -8.43 30.85 33.07
C ASP A 327 -8.75 32.35 32.87
N LEU A 328 -7.73 33.22 32.87
CA LEU A 328 -7.81 34.64 32.47
C LEU A 328 -7.27 34.91 31.05
N LEU A 329 -6.59 33.94 30.45
CA LEU A 329 -6.21 33.96 29.03
C LEU A 329 -7.38 33.45 28.17
N SER A 330 -7.39 33.82 26.89
CA SER A 330 -8.24 33.13 25.91
C SER A 330 -7.79 31.67 25.70
N ASP A 331 -8.67 30.83 25.18
CA ASP A 331 -8.36 29.43 24.89
C ASP A 331 -7.17 29.34 23.90
N GLU A 332 -7.11 30.28 22.95
CA GLU A 332 -6.07 30.44 21.95
C GLU A 332 -4.72 30.85 22.56
N GLU A 333 -4.68 31.91 23.39
CA GLU A 333 -3.47 32.37 24.09
C GLU A 333 -2.91 31.30 25.04
N ARG A 334 -3.78 30.49 25.65
CA ARG A 334 -3.38 29.35 26.50
C ARG A 334 -2.67 28.26 25.69
N VAL A 335 -3.10 28.00 24.45
CA VAL A 335 -2.40 27.07 23.55
C VAL A 335 -1.07 27.65 23.10
N GLU A 336 -1.02 28.92 22.69
CA GLU A 336 0.23 29.60 22.30
C GLU A 336 1.28 29.55 23.42
N LEU A 337 0.90 29.88 24.66
CA LEU A 337 1.78 29.81 25.83
C LEU A 337 2.26 28.38 26.14
N LEU A 338 1.43 27.35 25.90
CA LEU A 338 1.83 25.95 26.04
C LEU A 338 2.82 25.52 24.95
N LEU A 339 2.65 26.01 23.72
CA LEU A 339 3.59 25.80 22.61
C LEU A 339 4.93 26.50 22.89
N GLU A 340 4.92 27.78 23.26
CA GLU A 340 6.12 28.55 23.68
C GLU A 340 6.91 27.81 24.77
N ARG A 341 6.23 27.44 25.87
CA ARG A 341 6.82 26.73 27.03
C ARG A 341 7.44 25.39 26.64
N SER A 342 7.01 24.81 25.52
CA SER A 342 7.47 23.53 24.97
C SER A 342 8.51 23.67 23.85
N GLY A 343 8.99 24.89 23.57
CA GLY A 343 9.96 25.16 22.50
C GLY A 343 9.32 25.47 21.15
N GLY A 344 8.15 26.10 21.16
CA GLY A 344 7.38 26.51 19.98
C GLY A 344 6.48 25.42 19.39
N ARG A 345 6.34 24.25 20.04
CA ARG A 345 5.61 23.09 19.51
C ARG A 345 5.14 22.08 20.56
N MET A 346 4.02 21.40 20.32
CA MET A 346 3.47 20.36 21.19
C MET A 346 2.60 19.37 20.40
N LYS A 347 2.61 18.09 20.79
CA LYS A 347 1.65 17.08 20.31
C LYS A 347 0.22 17.42 20.74
N GLN A 348 -0.79 17.19 19.88
CA GLN A 348 -2.19 17.46 20.21
C GLN A 348 -2.65 16.74 21.50
N ALA A 349 -2.26 15.47 21.71
CA ALA A 349 -2.62 14.73 22.93
C ALA A 349 -1.96 15.29 24.21
N ASN A 350 -0.82 15.97 24.08
CA ASN A 350 -0.22 16.70 25.21
C ASN A 350 -0.97 18.01 25.49
N ILE A 351 -1.50 18.70 24.47
CA ILE A 351 -2.35 19.90 24.67
C ILE A 351 -3.63 19.51 25.41
N VAL A 352 -4.31 18.43 24.98
CA VAL A 352 -5.44 17.81 25.69
C VAL A 352 -5.11 17.56 27.17
N LYS A 353 -3.97 16.91 27.43
CA LYS A 353 -3.52 16.55 28.78
C LYS A 353 -3.17 17.76 29.66
N GLU A 354 -2.46 18.76 29.14
CA GLU A 354 -2.02 19.94 29.90
C GLU A 354 -3.15 20.98 30.08
N THR A 355 -4.19 20.95 29.26
CA THR A 355 -5.37 21.83 29.39
C THR A 355 -6.55 21.18 30.12
N GLY A 356 -6.66 19.85 30.11
CA GLY A 356 -7.82 19.12 30.63
C GLY A 356 -9.06 19.23 29.74
N TRP A 357 -8.92 19.71 28.50
CA TRP A 357 -10.03 19.81 27.54
C TRP A 357 -10.22 18.52 26.75
N SER A 358 -11.46 18.22 26.31
CA SER A 358 -11.72 17.06 25.47
C SER A 358 -11.10 17.20 24.06
N ASP A 359 -10.78 16.07 23.44
CA ASP A 359 -10.18 15.99 22.10
C ASP A 359 -10.98 16.81 21.06
N ALA A 360 -12.31 16.80 21.16
CA ALA A 360 -13.18 17.58 20.27
C ALA A 360 -12.98 19.10 20.42
N LYS A 361 -12.88 19.63 21.65
CA LYS A 361 -12.63 21.06 21.88
C LYS A 361 -11.24 21.45 21.36
N VAL A 362 -10.22 20.65 21.68
CA VAL A 362 -8.84 20.89 21.24
C VAL A 362 -8.74 20.84 19.71
N SER A 363 -9.35 19.84 19.08
CA SER A 363 -9.37 19.70 17.61
C SER A 363 -10.07 20.88 16.92
N GLN A 364 -11.21 21.34 17.46
CA GLN A 364 -11.93 22.50 16.92
C GLN A 364 -11.12 23.80 17.08
N LEU A 365 -10.55 24.04 18.27
CA LEU A 365 -9.73 25.22 18.57
C LEU A 365 -8.49 25.28 17.69
N LEU A 366 -7.73 24.18 17.60
CA LEU A 366 -6.54 24.09 16.75
C LEU A 366 -6.86 24.23 15.27
N SER A 367 -8.05 23.82 14.82
CA SER A 367 -8.48 24.03 13.44
C SER A 367 -8.78 25.51 13.19
N ALA A 368 -9.44 26.20 14.12
CA ALA A 368 -9.66 27.65 14.01
C ALA A 368 -8.35 28.46 14.07
N MET A 369 -7.42 28.10 14.97
CA MET A 369 -6.11 28.74 15.05
C MET A 369 -5.27 28.49 13.78
N ALA A 370 -5.39 27.31 13.15
CA ALA A 370 -4.73 27.03 11.86
C ALA A 370 -5.38 27.78 10.68
N ASP A 371 -6.71 27.88 10.65
CA ASP A 371 -7.44 28.72 9.67
C ASP A 371 -7.10 30.22 9.83
N GLU A 372 -6.73 30.67 11.04
CA GLU A 372 -6.21 32.01 11.34
C GLU A 372 -4.69 32.17 11.12
N GLY A 373 -3.96 31.10 10.76
CA GLY A 373 -2.50 31.13 10.58
C GLY A 373 -1.66 31.21 11.86
N ARG A 374 -2.28 31.03 13.04
CA ARG A 374 -1.65 31.13 14.36
C ARG A 374 -0.92 29.85 14.80
N VAL A 375 -1.23 28.70 14.19
CA VAL A 375 -0.51 27.44 14.39
C VAL A 375 -0.40 26.62 13.10
N GLU A 376 0.72 25.94 12.94
CA GLU A 376 0.98 24.92 11.90
C GLU A 376 0.61 23.53 12.42
N LYS A 377 0.16 22.63 11.51
CA LYS A 377 -0.36 21.30 11.86
C LYS A 377 0.27 20.21 10.99
N LEU A 378 1.43 19.70 11.43
CA LEU A 378 2.10 18.58 10.77
C LEU A 378 1.47 17.24 11.19
N ARG A 379 0.96 16.47 10.23
CA ARG A 379 0.37 15.15 10.50
C ARG A 379 1.44 14.07 10.64
N LEU A 380 1.57 13.51 11.83
CA LEU A 380 2.51 12.42 12.12
C LEU A 380 1.76 11.10 12.29
N GLY A 381 1.41 10.48 11.16
CA GLY A 381 0.70 9.21 11.10
C GLY A 381 -0.74 9.30 11.63
N ARG A 382 -0.93 8.90 12.89
CA ARG A 382 -2.23 8.96 13.60
C ARG A 382 -2.38 10.19 14.52
N GLU A 383 -1.30 10.89 14.82
CA GLU A 383 -1.30 12.05 15.73
C GLU A 383 -0.99 13.35 14.95
N ASN A 384 -1.41 14.49 15.48
CA ASN A 384 -1.06 15.82 14.95
C ASN A 384 -0.01 16.48 15.85
N LEU A 385 1.06 16.98 15.24
CA LEU A 385 2.06 17.81 15.90
C LEU A 385 1.77 19.26 15.56
N ILE A 386 1.62 20.10 16.60
CA ILE A 386 1.28 21.51 16.47
C ILE A 386 2.53 22.34 16.70
N SER A 387 2.76 23.33 15.84
CA SER A 387 3.84 24.31 15.97
C SER A 387 3.28 25.73 15.90
N LEU A 388 4.02 26.71 16.44
CA LEU A 388 3.82 28.13 16.09
C LEU A 388 4.38 28.37 14.67
N PRO A 389 3.87 29.38 13.93
CA PRO A 389 4.47 29.83 12.68
C PRO A 389 5.88 30.42 12.90
N ASP A 390 6.71 30.45 11.85
CA ASP A 390 7.99 31.17 11.87
C ASP A 390 7.73 32.71 11.81
N GLU A 391 8.18 33.48 12.81
CA GLU A 391 7.97 34.95 12.92
C GLU A 391 8.62 35.81 11.80
N ASP A 392 9.20 35.18 10.77
CA ASP A 392 9.97 35.83 9.70
C ASP A 392 9.12 36.24 8.47
N GLU A 393 7.84 35.86 8.38
CA GLU A 393 7.03 36.05 7.15
C GLU A 393 6.33 37.42 7.00
N ASP A 394 6.30 38.26 8.05
CA ASP A 394 5.51 39.51 8.12
C ASP A 394 6.29 40.82 7.78
N GLU A 395 7.46 40.75 7.12
CA GLU A 395 8.23 41.94 6.66
C GLU A 395 8.39 42.06 5.10
N GLU A 396 7.34 42.48 4.39
CA GLU A 396 7.42 43.15 3.05
C GLU A 396 6.64 44.48 2.96
#